data_AF-A0A1C2HPL2-F1
#
_entry.id   AF-A0A1C2HPL2-F1
#
_cell.length_a   1.000
_cell.length_b   1.000
_cell.length_c   1.000
_cell.angle_alpha   90.00
_cell.angle_beta   90.00
_cell.angle_gamma   90.00
#
_symmetry.space_group_name_H-M   'P 1'
#
loop_
_entity.id
_entity.type
_entity.pdbx_description
1 polymer ?
#
loop_
_entity_poly.entity_id
_entity_poly.type
_entity_poly.pdbx_seq_one_letter_code
_entity_poly.pdbx_strand_id
1 'polypeptide(L)' 'MRSTVSDLARESGVSVSTIERIISGRGTVKTSTIEHVLNNAERIDFYAIGWAGPPRANALDF' A
#
# COMPACT_ATOMS: atom_id res chain seq x y z
N MET A 1 8.38 -14.62 -0.59
CA MET A 1 8.89 -13.60 -1.55
C MET A 1 8.42 -12.25 -1.06
N ARG A 2 9.28 -11.22 -1.08
CA ARG A 2 8.85 -9.86 -0.75
C ARG A 2 8.27 -9.23 -2.01
N SER A 3 6.98 -8.89 -1.99
CA SER A 3 6.31 -8.22 -3.11
C SER A 3 6.95 -6.85 -3.38
N THR A 4 7.06 -6.50 -4.65
CA THR A 4 7.68 -5.25 -5.11
C THR A 4 6.65 -4.14 -5.33
N VAL A 5 7.11 -2.89 -5.53
CA VAL A 5 6.25 -1.76 -5.90
C VAL A 5 5.54 -2.02 -7.23
N SER A 6 6.20 -2.69 -8.18
CA SER A 6 5.62 -3.07 -9.47
C SER A 6 4.48 -4.08 -9.31
N ASP A 7 4.62 -5.03 -8.38
CA ASP A 7 3.55 -5.99 -8.08
C ASP A 7 2.33 -5.29 -7.49
N LEU A 8 2.54 -4.37 -6.56
CA LEU A 8 1.47 -3.58 -5.96
C LEU A 8 0.75 -2.70 -6.99
N ALA A 9 1.51 -2.04 -7.87
CA ALA A 9 0.96 -1.22 -8.95
C ALA A 9 0.06 -2.07 -9.87
N ARG A 10 0.55 -3.26 -10.25
CA ARG A 10 -0.20 -4.20 -11.09
C ARG A 10 -1.49 -4.69 -10.42
N GLU A 11 -1.41 -5.11 -9.16
CA GLU A 11 -2.57 -5.62 -8.41
C GLU A 11 -3.62 -4.51 -8.18
N SER A 12 -3.17 -3.28 -7.93
CA SER A 12 -4.05 -2.13 -7.67
C SER A 12 -4.56 -1.44 -8.94
N GLY A 13 -4.14 -1.88 -10.13
CA GLY A 13 -4.53 -1.28 -11.40
C GLY A 13 -4.09 0.18 -11.58
N VAL A 14 -2.96 0.59 -10.97
CA VAL A 14 -2.42 1.96 -11.06
C VAL A 14 -0.98 1.95 -11.55
N SER A 15 -0.45 3.13 -11.87
CA SER A 15 0.96 3.26 -12.27
C SER A 15 1.90 3.15 -11.07
N VAL A 16 3.12 2.67 -11.30
CA VAL A 16 4.23 2.69 -10.31
C VAL A 16 4.42 4.10 -9.74
N SER A 17 4.39 5.12 -10.60
CA SER A 17 4.50 6.53 -10.18
C SER A 17 3.39 6.96 -9.22
N THR A 18 2.19 6.37 -9.33
CA THR A 18 1.10 6.63 -8.37
C THR A 18 1.43 6.04 -7.01
N ILE A 19 1.96 4.81 -6.97
CA ILE A 19 2.40 4.16 -5.73
C ILE A 19 3.54 4.95 -5.06
N GLU A 20 4.56 5.34 -5.82
CA GLU A 20 5.66 6.17 -5.30
C GLU A 20 5.17 7.51 -4.77
N ARG A 21 4.14 8.07 -5.38
CA ARG A 21 3.53 9.32 -4.94
C ARG A 21 2.79 9.16 -3.61
N ILE A 22 2.07 8.05 -3.44
CA ILE A 22 1.43 7.67 -2.17
C ILE A 22 2.49 7.47 -1.08
N ILE A 23 3.55 6.70 -1.38
CA ILE A 23 4.63 6.42 -0.42
C ILE A 23 5.39 7.70 -0.04
N SER A 24 5.69 8.57 -1.02
CA SER A 24 6.43 9.81 -0.77
C SER A 24 5.57 10.94 -0.19
N GLY A 25 4.24 10.78 -0.16
CA GLY A 25 3.31 11.82 0.28
C GLY A 25 3.32 13.09 -0.57
N ARG A 26 3.90 13.06 -1.78
CA ARG A 26 4.03 14.25 -2.64
C ARG A 26 2.81 14.43 -3.54
N GLY A 27 2.33 15.67 -3.71
CA GLY A 27 1.22 15.96 -4.62
C GLY A 27 -0.12 15.34 -4.17
N THR A 28 -1.14 15.40 -5.04
CA THR A 28 -2.51 15.03 -4.68
C THR A 28 -2.92 13.70 -5.33
N VAL A 29 -3.18 12.69 -4.52
CA VAL A 29 -3.81 11.42 -4.91
C VAL A 29 -5.18 11.37 -4.25
N LYS A 30 -6.21 10.90 -4.97
CA LYS A 30 -7.55 10.77 -4.41
C LYS A 30 -7.53 9.79 -3.23
N THR A 31 -8.22 10.14 -2.14
CA THR A 31 -8.32 9.27 -0.96
C THR A 31 -8.79 7.86 -1.31
N SER A 32 -9.77 7.73 -2.20
CA SER A 32 -10.27 6.42 -2.65
C SER A 32 -9.20 5.58 -3.36
N THR A 33 -8.26 6.20 -4.08
CA THR A 33 -7.13 5.49 -4.70
C THR A 33 -6.13 5.04 -3.65
N ILE A 34 -5.88 5.85 -2.61
CA ILE A 34 -5.00 5.50 -1.49
C ILE A 34 -5.58 4.28 -0.76
N GLU A 35 -6.86 4.33 -0.38
CA GLU A 35 -7.56 3.22 0.29
C GLU A 35 -7.53 1.94 -0.54
N HIS A 36 -7.79 2.04 -1.85
CA HIS A 36 -7.72 0.89 -2.75
C HIS A 36 -6.32 0.26 -2.81
N VAL A 37 -5.28 1.09 -2.90
CA VAL A 37 -3.88 0.62 -2.92
C VAL A 37 -3.51 -0.04 -1.59
N LEU A 38 -3.95 0.52 -0.44
CA LEU A 38 -3.69 -0.06 0.87
C LEU A 38 -4.32 -1.45 1.03
N ASN A 39 -5.58 -1.61 0.61
CA ASN A 39 -6.26 -2.91 0.64
C ASN A 39 -5.55 -3.96 -0.22
N ASN A 40 -5.01 -3.57 -1.38
CA ASN A 40 -4.23 -4.49 -2.22
C ASN A 40 -2.84 -4.78 -1.63
N ALA A 41 -2.20 -3.80 -0.99
CA ALA A 41 -0.91 -3.99 -0.33
C ALA A 41 -0.98 -5.04 0.79
N GLU A 42 -2.06 -5.03 1.58
CA GLU A 42 -2.32 -6.06 2.59
C GLU A 42 -2.47 -7.45 1.98
N ARG A 43 -3.20 -7.57 0.86
CA ARG A 43 -3.43 -8.85 0.17
C ARG A 43 -2.16 -9.51 -0.35
N ILE A 44 -1.18 -8.71 -0.77
CA ILE A 44 0.07 -9.22 -1.36
C ILE A 44 1.24 -9.19 -0.38
N ASP A 45 0.99 -8.95 0.91
CA ASP A 45 2.00 -8.83 1.96
C ASP A 45 3.10 -7.80 1.62
N PHE A 46 2.70 -6.69 0.99
CA PHE A 46 3.59 -5.60 0.65
C PHE A 46 3.83 -4.70 1.87
N TYR A 47 5.01 -4.82 2.50
CA TYR A 47 5.52 -3.82 3.45
C TYR A 47 6.62 -2.98 2.79
N ALA A 48 6.31 -1.74 2.42
CA ALA A 48 7.34 -0.75 2.18
C ALA A 48 8.09 -0.47 3.49
N ILE A 49 9.42 -0.55 3.47
CA ILE A 49 10.26 -0.17 4.61
C ILE A 49 10.04 1.34 4.82
N GLY A 50 9.27 1.71 5.84
CA GLY A 50 8.89 3.11 6.12
C GLY A 50 7.39 3.40 6.13
N TRP A 51 6.53 2.46 5.71
CA TRP A 51 5.09 2.58 5.88
C TRP A 51 4.65 1.90 7.19
N ALA A 52 4.46 2.69 8.23
CA ALA A 52 3.71 2.27 9.41
C ALA A 52 2.23 2.23 8.99
N GLY A 53 1.77 1.08 8.48
CA GLY A 53 0.35 0.92 8.13
C GLY A 53 -0.58 1.23 9.31
N PRO A 54 -1.91 1.30 9.08
CA PRO A 54 -2.85 1.40 10.19
C PRO A 54 -2.60 0.26 11.19
N PRO A 55 -2.78 0.50 12.51
CA PRO A 55 -2.45 -0.46 13.55
C PRO A 55 -3.12 -1.79 13.22
N ARG A 56 -2.34 -2.87 13.21
CA ARG A 56 -2.84 -4.23 12.99
C ARG A 56 -3.87 -4.52 14.07
N ALA A 57 -5.15 -4.48 13.72
CA ALA A 57 -6.17 -5.12 14.53
C ALA A 57 -5.91 -6.63 14.45
N ASN A 58 -5.67 -7.22 15.62
CA ASN A 58 -5.45 -8.65 15.90
C ASN A 58 -4.01 -9.18 15.74
N ALA A 59 -3.19 -8.90 16.76
CA ALA A 59 -2.53 -10.01 17.45
C ALA A 59 -3.50 -10.50 18.54
N LEU A 60 -3.67 -11.81 18.65
CA LEU A 60 -4.55 -12.51 19.57
C LEU A 60 -4.40 -12.00 21.01
N ASP A 61 -5.49 -11.57 21.65
CA ASP A 61 -5.69 -11.64 23.11
C ASP A 61 -7.19 -11.47 23.45
N PHE A 62 -7.58 -12.13 24.55
CA PHE A 62 -8.93 -12.39 25.08
C PHE A 62 -9.71 -11.16 25.56
#